data_AF-A0A7K0RJ92-F1
#
_entry.id   AF-A0A7K0RJ92-F1
#
_cell.length_a   1.000
_cell.length_b   1.000
_cell.length_c   1.000
_cell.angle_alpha   90.00
_cell.angle_beta   90.00
_cell.angle_gamma   90.00
#
_symmetry.space_group_name_H-M   'P 1'
#
loop_
_entity.id
_entity.type
_entity.pdbx_description
1 polymer ?
#
loop_
_entity_poly.entity_id
_entity_poly.type
_entity_poly.pdbx_seq_one_letter_code
_entity_poly.pdbx_strand_id
1 'polypeptide(L)'
;MSDAEFPAPSGAAALGASQPLRISGLQHATLICSDLERTTAFYRDLLGLALVEEGVNADDPATRHFWFSSDPQASGDQPALRLTFLEYPQMAK
;
A
#
# COMPACT_ATOMS: atom_id res chain seq x y z
N MET A 1 -5.59 -24.53 53.29
CA MET A 1 -6.06 -24.04 51.98
C MET A 1 -4.81 -23.85 51.15
N SER A 2 -4.72 -24.58 50.04
CA SER A 2 -3.52 -24.67 49.20
C SER A 2 -3.28 -23.34 48.47
N ASP A 3 -2.08 -22.75 48.62
CA ASP A 3 -1.63 -21.68 47.74
C ASP A 3 -1.39 -22.30 46.36
N ALA A 4 -2.19 -21.87 45.38
CA ALA A 4 -2.01 -22.28 43.99
C ALA A 4 -0.92 -21.39 43.37
N GLU A 5 0.28 -21.94 43.25
CA GLU A 5 1.37 -21.32 42.50
C GLU A 5 1.05 -21.41 41.00
N PHE A 6 0.78 -20.26 40.37
CA PHE A 6 0.63 -20.17 38.92
C PHE A 6 2.01 -20.36 38.26
N PRO A 7 2.20 -21.33 37.35
CA PRO A 7 3.47 -21.49 36.67
C PRO A 7 3.76 -20.25 35.81
N ALA A 8 5.00 -19.76 35.87
CA ALA A 8 5.47 -18.68 35.00
C ALA A 8 5.23 -19.04 33.53
N PRO A 9 4.84 -18.08 32.67
CA PRO A 9 4.64 -18.33 31.25
C PRO A 9 5.94 -18.84 30.62
N SER A 10 5.95 -20.12 30.25
CA SER A 10 6.99 -20.73 29.43
C SER A 10 6.90 -20.12 28.04
N GLY A 11 7.92 -19.33 27.67
CA GLY A 11 8.01 -18.75 26.32
C GLY A 11 8.29 -17.25 26.27
N ALA A 12 9.06 -16.69 27.20
CA ALA A 12 9.79 -15.46 26.88
C ALA A 12 10.93 -15.84 25.93
N ALA A 13 10.62 -15.95 24.63
CA ALA A 13 11.65 -15.94 23.60
C ALA A 13 12.52 -14.71 23.88
N ALA A 14 13.81 -14.94 24.16
CA ALA A 14 14.77 -13.88 24.32
C ALA A 14 14.59 -12.94 23.12
N LEU A 15 14.26 -11.68 23.40
CA LEU A 15 14.21 -10.62 22.39
C LEU A 15 15.63 -10.51 21.83
N GLY A 16 15.92 -11.34 20.83
CA GLY A 16 17.19 -11.38 20.13
C GLY A 16 17.47 -9.97 19.63
N ALA A 17 18.73 -9.55 19.76
CA ALA A 17 19.21 -8.22 19.41
C ALA A 17 18.42 -7.63 18.25
N SER A 18 17.68 -6.55 18.53
CA SER A 18 16.83 -5.86 17.55
C SER A 18 17.66 -5.57 16.32
N GLN A 19 17.39 -6.30 15.23
CA GLN A 19 18.00 -6.02 13.95
C GLN A 19 17.65 -4.57 13.61
N PRO A 20 18.63 -3.72 13.25
CA PRO A 20 18.33 -2.34 12.92
C PRO A 20 17.35 -2.31 11.75
N LEU A 21 16.25 -1.55 11.90
CA LEU A 21 15.26 -1.37 10.84
C LEU A 21 15.96 -0.87 9.56
N ARG A 22 15.74 -1.57 8.46
CA ARG A 22 16.27 -1.21 7.14
C ARG A 22 15.10 -0.97 6.18
N ILE A 23 15.06 0.23 5.60
CA ILE A 23 14.15 0.54 4.50
C ILE A 23 14.72 -0.09 3.24
N SER A 24 13.99 -1.03 2.63
CA SER A 24 14.41 -1.77 1.44
C SER A 24 14.17 -0.99 0.14
N GLY A 25 13.28 -0.01 0.14
CA GLY A 25 12.98 0.83 -1.03
C GLY A 25 11.67 1.61 -0.89
N LEU A 26 11.23 2.17 -2.02
CA LEU A 26 9.91 2.79 -2.13
C LEU A 26 8.84 1.71 -2.28
N GLN A 27 7.79 1.78 -1.47
CA GLN A 27 6.68 0.82 -1.53
C GLN A 27 5.63 1.23 -2.58
N HIS A 28 5.25 2.51 -2.61
CA HIS A 28 4.43 3.14 -3.65
C HIS A 28 4.54 4.67 -3.55
N ALA A 29 3.98 5.38 -4.53
CA ALA A 29 3.73 6.83 -4.47
C ALA A 29 2.27 7.15 -4.82
N THR A 30 1.70 8.13 -4.15
CA THR A 30 0.31 8.60 -4.39
C THR A 30 0.32 9.99 -5.01
N LEU A 31 -0.48 10.16 -6.05
CA LEU A 31 -0.61 11.39 -6.82
C LEU A 31 -2.08 11.84 -6.88
N ILE A 32 -2.29 13.11 -7.24
CA ILE A 32 -3.60 13.70 -7.47
C ILE A 32 -3.76 14.01 -8.95
N CYS A 33 -4.95 13.73 -9.50
CA CYS A 33 -5.30 14.07 -10.88
C CYS A 33 -6.72 14.67 -10.95
N SER A 34 -7.02 15.40 -12.02
CA SER A 34 -8.37 15.93 -12.27
C SER A 34 -9.25 15.01 -13.13
N ASP A 35 -8.65 14.00 -13.77
CA ASP A 35 -9.35 13.07 -14.65
C ASP A 35 -8.64 11.71 -14.59
N LEU A 36 -9.29 10.76 -13.94
CA LEU A 36 -8.77 9.43 -13.70
C LEU A 36 -8.86 8.56 -14.95
N GLU A 37 -9.80 8.82 -15.86
CA GLU A 37 -9.90 8.09 -17.12
C GLU A 37 -8.72 8.42 -18.03
N ARG A 38 -8.41 9.71 -18.18
CA ARG A 38 -7.23 10.16 -18.92
C ARG A 38 -5.92 9.69 -18.27
N THR A 39 -5.87 9.71 -16.94
CA THR A 39 -4.73 9.16 -16.17
C THR A 39 -4.57 7.67 -16.46
N THR A 40 -5.67 6.92 -16.44
CA THR A 40 -5.68 5.49 -16.74
C THR A 40 -5.23 5.22 -18.17
N ALA A 41 -5.72 5.97 -19.16
CA ALA A 41 -5.27 5.86 -20.54
C ALA A 41 -3.76 6.08 -20.69
N PHE A 42 -3.18 7.00 -19.91
CA PHE A 42 -1.74 7.23 -19.93
C PHE A 42 -0.96 6.11 -19.23
N TYR A 43 -1.26 5.79 -17.97
CA TYR A 43 -0.45 4.86 -17.19
C TYR A 43 -0.69 3.39 -17.58
N ARG A 44 -1.92 3.02 -17.89
CA ARG A 44 -2.26 1.65 -18.33
C ARG A 44 -2.03 1.49 -19.82
N ASP A 45 -2.70 2.29 -20.65
CA ASP A 45 -2.76 2.00 -22.08
C ASP A 45 -1.50 2.46 -22.84
N LEU A 46 -0.86 3.56 -22.41
CA LEU A 46 0.38 4.03 -23.04
C LEU A 46 1.65 3.48 -22.36
N LEU A 47 1.75 3.54 -21.03
CA LEU A 47 2.94 3.08 -20.30
C LEU A 47 2.93 1.58 -19.95
N GLY A 48 1.78 0.90 -20.08
CA GLY A 48 1.68 -0.54 -19.87
C GLY A 48 1.62 -0.99 -18.41
N LEU A 49 1.34 -0.10 -17.45
CA LEU A 49 1.12 -0.51 -16.07
C LEU A 49 -0.22 -1.24 -15.92
N ALA A 50 -0.28 -2.27 -15.09
CA ALA A 50 -1.54 -2.93 -14.77
C ALA A 50 -2.35 -2.08 -13.78
N LEU A 51 -3.62 -1.84 -14.08
CA LEU A 51 -4.59 -1.34 -13.10
C LEU A 51 -4.96 -2.51 -12.18
N VAL A 52 -4.50 -2.47 -10.93
CA VAL A 52 -4.62 -3.59 -9.98
C VAL A 52 -5.80 -3.46 -9.03
N GLU A 53 -6.24 -2.22 -8.76
CA GLU A 53 -7.39 -1.95 -7.89
C GLU A 53 -8.09 -0.65 -8.33
N GLU A 54 -9.42 -0.70 -8.31
CA GLU A 54 -10.30 0.45 -8.45
C GLU A 54 -11.15 0.56 -7.19
N GLY A 55 -11.05 1.68 -6.49
CA GLY A 55 -11.76 1.88 -5.24
C GLY A 55 -12.06 3.34 -4.94
N VAL A 56 -12.33 3.59 -3.67
CA VAL A 56 -12.53 4.93 -3.11
C VAL A 56 -11.55 5.14 -1.98
N ASN A 57 -11.17 6.39 -1.75
CA ASN A 57 -10.27 6.73 -0.65
C ASN A 57 -10.95 6.42 0.70
N ALA A 58 -10.24 5.71 1.58
CA ALA A 58 -10.75 5.35 2.90
C ALA A 58 -11.03 6.58 3.78
N ASP A 59 -10.23 7.65 3.62
CA ASP A 59 -10.39 8.90 4.36
C ASP A 59 -11.49 9.80 3.77
N ASP A 60 -11.78 9.66 2.47
CA ASP A 60 -12.80 10.42 1.75
C ASP A 60 -13.49 9.53 0.69
N PRO A 61 -14.59 8.86 1.03
CA PRO A 61 -15.27 7.93 0.13
C PRO A 61 -15.85 8.57 -1.14
N ALA A 62 -15.92 9.90 -1.23
CA ALA A 62 -16.33 10.60 -2.44
C ALA A 62 -15.21 10.67 -3.50
N THR A 63 -13.96 10.45 -3.08
CA THR A 63 -12.78 10.51 -3.95
C THR A 63 -12.45 9.12 -4.48
N ARG A 64 -12.38 8.98 -5.81
CA ARG A 64 -11.93 7.74 -6.46
C ARG A 64 -10.44 7.53 -6.25
N HIS A 65 -10.04 6.28 -6.03
CA HIS A 65 -8.65 5.88 -5.76
C HIS A 65 -8.26 4.67 -6.60
N PHE A 66 -7.38 4.87 -7.58
CA PHE A 66 -6.94 3.82 -8.50
C PHE A 66 -5.48 3.43 -8.24
N TRP A 67 -5.18 2.14 -8.34
CA TRP A 67 -3.84 1.58 -8.12
C TRP A 67 -3.27 0.98 -9.40
N PHE A 68 -2.03 1.35 -9.71
CA PHE A 68 -1.28 0.85 -10.86
C PHE A 68 0.00 0.16 -10.39
N SER A 69 0.38 -0.93 -11.07
CA SER A 69 1.63 -1.65 -10.81
C SER A 69 2.35 -2.02 -12.11
N SER A 70 3.69 -1.98 -12.11
CA SER A 70 4.49 -2.57 -13.18
C SER A 70 4.46 -4.10 -13.18
N ASP A 71 4.14 -4.71 -12.04
CA ASP A 71 3.95 -6.15 -11.88
C ASP A 71 2.71 -6.41 -11.02
N PRO A 72 1.59 -6.90 -11.59
CA PRO A 72 0.35 -7.16 -10.86
C PRO A 72 0.43 -8.36 -9.91
N GLN A 73 1.47 -9.20 -10.00
CA GLN A 73 1.69 -10.33 -9.09
C GLN A 73 2.66 -9.99 -7.95
N ALA A 74 3.34 -8.83 -8.04
CA ALA A 74 4.33 -8.43 -7.05
C ALA A 74 3.71 -8.19 -5.67
N SER A 75 4.08 -9.05 -4.72
CA SER A 75 3.71 -8.93 -3.30
C SER A 75 4.42 -7.76 -2.61
N GLY A 76 3.98 -7.37 -1.40
CA GLY A 76 4.52 -6.20 -0.68
C GLY A 76 6.04 -6.17 -0.49
N ASP A 77 6.66 -7.34 -0.35
CA ASP A 77 8.12 -7.48 -0.20
C ASP A 77 8.88 -7.51 -1.53
N GLN A 78 8.18 -7.64 -2.65
CA GLN A 78 8.78 -7.68 -3.98
C GLN A 78 8.83 -6.27 -4.59
N PRO A 79 9.96 -5.90 -5.21
CA PRO A 79 10.12 -4.59 -5.83
C PRO A 79 9.26 -4.48 -7.08
N ALA A 80 8.37 -3.50 -7.11
CA ALA A 80 7.59 -3.11 -8.28
C ALA A 80 7.31 -1.61 -8.22
N LEU A 81 7.20 -0.97 -9.38
CA LEU A 81 6.68 0.39 -9.44
C LEU A 81 5.20 0.35 -9.13
N ARG A 82 4.80 0.96 -8.01
CA ARG A 82 3.38 1.12 -7.64
C ARG A 82 3.03 2.59 -7.54
N LEU A 83 2.02 2.99 -8.29
CA LEU A 83 1.49 4.34 -8.30
C LEU A 83 0.01 4.29 -7.94
N THR A 84 -0.45 5.26 -7.18
CA THR A 84 -1.88 5.42 -6.90
C THR A 84 -2.35 6.83 -7.19
N PHE A 85 -3.61 6.97 -7.58
CA PHE A 85 -4.18 8.25 -8.00
C PHE A 85 -5.49 8.53 -7.29
N LEU A 86 -5.59 9.74 -6.72
CA LEU A 86 -6.80 10.31 -6.17
C LEU A 86 -7.39 11.32 -7.17
N GLU A 87 -8.68 11.20 -7.47
CA GLU A 87 -9.35 12.09 -8.42
C GLU A 87 -10.01 13.30 -7.75
N TYR A 88 -9.63 14.49 -8.18
CA TYR A 88 -10.22 15.77 -7.79
C TYR A 88 -10.59 16.58 -9.04
N PRO A 89 -11.79 16.36 -9.62
CA PRO A 89 -12.20 16.94 -10.90
C PRO A 89 -12.16 18.47 -10.95
N GLN A 90 -12.37 19.11 -9.81
CA GLN A 90 -12.33 20.58 -9.67
C GLN A 90 -10.95 21.20 -9.95
N MET A 91 -9.89 20.41 -10.04
CA MET A 91 -8.54 20.88 -10.39
C MET A 91 -8.31 21.01 -11.89
N ALA A 92 -9.30 20.66 -12.73
CA ALA A 92 -9.21 20.89 -14.16
C ALA A 92 -9.00 22.39 -14.46
N LYS A 93 -8.06 22.71 -15.35
CA LYS A 93 -7.72 24.07 -15.76
C LYS A 93 -8.44 24.47 -17.04
#